data_AF-A0A6B3CCS9-F1
#
_entry.id   AF-A0A6B3CCS9-F1
#
_cell.length_a   1.000
_cell.length_b   1.000
_cell.length_c   1.000
_cell.angle_alpha   90.00
_cell.angle_beta   90.00
_cell.angle_gamma   90.00
#
_symmetry.space_group_name_H-M   'P 1'
#
loop_
_entity.id
_entity.type
_entity.pdbx_description
1 polymer ?
#
loop_
_entity_poly.entity_id
_entity_poly.type
_entity_poly.pdbx_seq_one_letter_code
_entity_poly.pdbx_strand_id
1 'polypeptide(L)'
;PNMPTPECALVYSGTCLFEGTNLSEGRGTTRPFELLGAEGIDGSWAAAANDVGLPGVRFREAYFAPTFSKFQGRTVGGVQLHVHDRAAFDPVRTGVALLVTARRTWDGFAWRPDNWI
;
A
#
# COMPACT_ATOMS: atom_id res chain seq x y z
N PRO A 1 2.34 17.66 -3.99
CA PRO A 1 3.40 17.65 -2.95
C PRO A 1 3.93 16.25 -2.61
N ASN A 2 3.06 15.27 -2.35
CA ASN A 2 3.46 13.90 -1.96
C ASN A 2 3.85 12.99 -3.15
N MET A 3 4.64 13.52 -4.08
CA MET A 3 5.21 12.78 -5.20
C MET A 3 6.72 13.05 -5.28
N PRO A 4 7.50 12.60 -4.28
CA PRO A 4 8.89 13.03 -4.12
C PRO A 4 9.89 12.30 -5.03
N THR A 5 9.50 11.14 -5.59
CA THR A 5 10.39 10.26 -6.35
C THR A 5 9.72 9.71 -7.62
N PRO A 6 10.49 9.34 -8.65
CA PRO A 6 9.96 8.60 -9.80
C PRO A 6 9.31 7.27 -9.42
N GLU A 7 9.83 6.59 -8.39
CA GLU A 7 9.26 5.34 -7.86
C GLU A 7 7.85 5.55 -7.32
N CYS A 8 7.64 6.64 -6.58
CA CYS A 8 6.31 7.04 -6.12
C CYS A 8 5.35 7.24 -7.30
N ALA A 9 5.81 7.91 -8.37
CA ALA A 9 4.98 8.14 -9.56
C ALA A 9 4.66 6.83 -10.30
N LEU A 10 5.60 5.89 -10.32
CA LEU A 10 5.44 4.59 -10.97
C LEU A 10 4.34 3.74 -10.32
N VAL A 11 4.28 3.71 -8.99
CA VAL A 11 3.31 2.89 -8.26
C VAL A 11 1.95 3.57 -8.06
N TYR A 12 1.90 4.91 -8.16
CA TYR A 12 0.74 5.72 -7.80
C TYR A 12 -0.55 5.28 -8.48
N SER A 13 -0.55 4.97 -9.78
CA SER A 13 -1.76 4.58 -10.51
C SER A 13 -2.41 3.29 -9.99
N GLY A 14 -1.67 2.48 -9.23
CA GLY A 14 -2.19 1.34 -8.49
C GLY A 14 -2.49 1.65 -7.03
N THR A 15 -1.55 2.28 -6.34
CA THR A 15 -1.63 2.44 -4.87
C THR A 15 -2.46 3.65 -4.43
N CYS A 16 -2.79 4.59 -5.32
CA CYS A 16 -3.77 5.65 -5.03
C CYS A 16 -5.17 5.11 -4.73
N LEU A 17 -5.50 3.89 -5.18
CA LEU A 17 -6.76 3.23 -4.85
C LEU A 17 -6.96 3.08 -3.33
N PHE A 18 -5.88 3.02 -2.55
CA PHE A 18 -5.94 2.95 -1.08
C PHE A 18 -6.43 4.24 -0.43
N GLU A 19 -6.42 5.37 -1.15
CA GLU A 19 -7.03 6.62 -0.69
C GLU A 19 -8.52 6.45 -0.40
N GLY A 20 -9.21 5.56 -1.14
CA GLY A 20 -10.62 5.19 -0.93
C GLY A 20 -10.85 4.15 0.17
N THR A 21 -9.81 3.73 0.91
CA THR A 21 -9.91 2.74 1.99
C THR A 21 -9.52 3.33 3.35
N ASN A 22 -9.75 2.56 4.42
CA ASN A 22 -9.27 2.89 5.76
C ASN A 22 -7.78 2.60 6.00
N LEU A 23 -7.04 2.08 5.01
CA LEU A 23 -5.61 1.86 5.11
C LEU A 23 -4.83 3.15 4.77
N SER A 24 -3.69 3.34 5.44
CA SER A 24 -2.69 4.33 5.06
C SER A 24 -2.08 3.98 3.71
N GLU A 25 -2.00 4.98 2.84
CA GLU A 25 -1.22 4.96 1.60
C GLU A 25 0.20 5.55 1.78
N GLY A 26 0.71 5.60 3.01
CA GLY A 26 2.09 6.03 3.30
C GLY A 26 2.31 7.55 3.26
N ARG A 27 1.27 8.36 3.04
CA ARG A 27 1.32 9.81 3.32
C ARG A 27 1.74 10.03 4.78
N GLY A 28 2.54 11.05 5.04
CA GLY A 28 3.17 11.24 6.36
C GLY A 28 4.50 10.51 6.53
N THR A 29 4.99 9.79 5.52
CA THR A 29 6.30 9.14 5.53
C THR A 29 7.21 9.71 4.42
N THR A 30 8.43 9.22 4.32
CA THR A 30 9.35 9.52 3.20
C THR A 30 9.09 8.66 1.95
N ARG A 31 8.09 7.76 2.01
CA ARG A 31 7.77 6.77 0.98
C ARG A 31 6.25 6.71 0.72
N PRO A 32 5.59 7.84 0.39
CA PRO A 32 4.17 7.83 0.06
C PRO A 32 3.90 6.91 -1.13
N PHE A 33 2.76 6.22 -1.12
CA PHE A 33 2.29 5.28 -2.15
C PHE A 33 3.14 4.02 -2.36
N GLU A 34 4.38 4.01 -1.86
CA GLU A 34 5.23 2.82 -1.77
C GLU A 34 4.94 2.01 -0.49
N LEU A 35 4.50 2.68 0.58
CA LEU A 35 4.09 2.07 1.85
C LEU A 35 2.57 2.03 1.97
N LEU A 36 2.03 0.88 2.33
CA LEU A 36 0.61 0.70 2.63
C LEU A 36 0.45 0.00 3.98
N GLY A 37 -0.53 0.38 4.80
CA GLY A 37 -0.64 -0.22 6.14
C GLY A 37 -1.82 0.25 6.97
N ALA A 38 -2.09 -0.49 8.04
CA ALA A 38 -3.09 -0.16 9.04
C ALA A 38 -2.70 -0.81 10.38
N GLU A 39 -3.39 -0.45 11.45
CA GLU A 39 -3.17 -1.10 12.74
C GLU A 39 -3.64 -2.55 12.73
N GLY A 40 -2.86 -3.41 13.38
CA GLY A 40 -3.15 -4.84 13.48
C GLY A 40 -2.87 -5.65 12.22
N ILE A 41 -2.26 -5.04 11.19
CA ILE A 41 -1.68 -5.78 10.06
C ILE A 41 -0.30 -6.29 10.44
N ASP A 42 0.01 -7.53 10.04
CA ASP A 42 1.32 -8.18 10.21
C ASP A 42 1.92 -8.62 8.85
N GLY A 43 3.00 -9.41 8.89
CA GLY A 43 3.68 -9.94 7.70
C GLY A 43 2.85 -10.86 6.81
N SER A 44 1.67 -11.32 7.25
CA SER A 44 0.80 -12.19 6.44
C SER A 44 0.31 -11.50 5.16
N TRP A 45 0.12 -10.18 5.18
CA TRP A 45 -0.29 -9.44 3.98
C TRP A 45 0.81 -9.43 2.92
N ALA A 46 2.07 -9.22 3.33
CA ALA A 46 3.21 -9.26 2.41
C ALA A 46 3.39 -10.65 1.81
N ALA A 47 3.24 -11.71 2.61
CA ALA A 47 3.29 -13.09 2.13
C ALA A 47 2.18 -13.35 1.09
N ALA A 48 0.92 -13.04 1.43
CA ALA A 48 -0.21 -13.23 0.53
C ALA A 48 -0.08 -12.41 -0.77
N ALA A 49 0.47 -11.20 -0.72
CA ALA A 49 0.73 -10.38 -1.90
C ALA A 49 1.82 -10.97 -2.81
N ASN A 50 2.89 -11.54 -2.24
CA ASN A 50 3.92 -12.22 -3.01
C ASN A 50 3.41 -13.52 -3.66
N ASP A 51 2.52 -14.26 -2.99
CA ASP A 51 1.91 -15.50 -3.52
C ASP A 51 1.06 -15.27 -4.79
N VAL A 52 0.63 -14.03 -5.05
CA VAL A 52 -0.06 -13.67 -6.31
C VAL A 52 0.85 -13.81 -7.53
N GLY A 53 2.18 -13.75 -7.35
CA GLY A 53 3.15 -13.90 -8.43
C GLY A 53 3.12 -12.76 -9.45
N LEU A 54 2.93 -11.52 -8.98
CA LEU A 54 2.88 -10.34 -9.86
C LEU A 54 4.25 -10.06 -10.51
N PRO A 55 4.29 -9.79 -11.83
CA PRO A 55 5.54 -9.51 -12.51
C PRO A 55 6.15 -8.17 -12.09
N GLY A 56 7.48 -8.13 -11.99
CA GLY A 56 8.25 -6.89 -11.79
C GLY A 56 8.16 -6.23 -10.42
N VAL A 57 7.44 -6.81 -9.45
CA VAL A 57 7.30 -6.27 -8.09
C VAL A 57 7.47 -7.36 -7.03
N ARG A 58 7.99 -6.98 -5.86
CA ARG A 58 7.97 -7.79 -4.63
C ARG A 58 7.43 -6.95 -3.48
N PHE A 59 6.86 -7.61 -2.49
CA PHE A 59 6.31 -6.95 -1.32
C PHE A 59 7.12 -7.33 -0.08
N ARG A 60 7.56 -6.31 0.67
CA ARG A 60 8.27 -6.51 1.93
C ARG A 60 7.37 -6.08 3.07
N GLU A 61 7.32 -6.84 4.16
CA GLU A 61 6.69 -6.38 5.40
C GLU A 61 7.32 -5.04 5.84
N ALA A 62 6.49 -4.13 6.32
CA ALA A 62 6.93 -2.83 6.80
C ALA A 62 6.12 -2.39 8.01
N TYR A 63 6.79 -1.76 8.97
CA TYR A 63 6.16 -1.02 10.06
C TYR A 63 6.57 0.44 9.96
N PHE A 64 5.60 1.35 10.07
CA PHE A 64 5.86 2.77 9.91
C PHE A 64 4.87 3.61 10.73
N ALA A 65 5.25 4.85 11.04
CA ALA A 65 4.41 5.80 11.76
C ALA A 65 4.28 7.10 10.94
N PRO A 66 3.12 7.36 10.31
CA PRO A 66 2.87 8.60 9.58
C PRO A 66 2.97 9.84 10.47
N THR A 67 3.57 10.91 9.95
CA THR A 67 3.63 12.22 10.62
C THR A 67 2.37 13.08 10.40
N PHE A 68 1.55 12.74 9.41
CA PHE A 68 0.24 13.33 9.12
C PHE A 68 -0.62 12.31 8.36
N SER A 69 -1.89 12.64 8.06
CA SER A 69 -2.86 11.77 7.38
C SER A 69 -3.31 10.59 8.26
N LYS A 70 -3.84 9.54 7.64
CA LYS A 70 -4.32 8.30 8.29
C LYS A 70 -3.25 7.74 9.23
N PHE A 71 -3.67 7.40 10.45
CA PHE A 71 -2.81 6.84 11.51
C PHE A 71 -1.65 7.75 11.96
N GLN A 72 -1.81 9.08 11.87
CA GLN A 72 -0.82 10.03 12.37
C GLN A 72 -0.35 9.69 13.81
N GLY A 73 0.97 9.59 13.99
CA GLY A 73 1.62 9.32 15.28
C GLY A 73 1.51 7.88 15.78
N ARG A 74 0.90 6.97 15.01
CA ARG A 74 0.67 5.57 15.39
C ARG A 74 1.49 4.65 14.51
N THR A 75 2.14 3.65 15.11
CA THR A 75 2.86 2.62 14.34
C THR A 75 1.84 1.66 13.74
N VAL A 76 1.86 1.53 12.42
CA VAL A 76 1.05 0.58 11.65
C VAL A 76 1.95 -0.47 11.03
N GLY A 77 1.41 -1.68 10.86
CA GLY A 77 2.04 -2.73 10.05
C GLY A 77 1.48 -2.71 8.63
N GLY A 78 2.17 -3.38 7.71
CA GLY A 78 1.83 -3.28 6.31
C GLY A 78 2.88 -3.81 5.35
N VAL A 79 2.86 -3.26 4.14
CA VAL A 79 3.74 -3.67 3.04
C VAL A 79 4.43 -2.46 2.41
N GLN A 80 5.66 -2.69 1.97
CA GLN A 80 6.36 -1.83 1.02
C GLN A 80 6.44 -2.52 -0.34
N LEU A 81 6.11 -1.78 -1.40
CA LEU A 81 6.30 -2.21 -2.77
C LEU A 81 7.76 -1.99 -3.20
N HIS A 82 8.36 -3.03 -3.79
CA HIS A 82 9.69 -2.97 -4.40
C HIS A 82 9.60 -3.39 -5.87
N VAL A 83 9.48 -2.39 -6.76
CA VAL A 83 9.51 -2.61 -8.20
C VAL A 83 10.94 -2.87 -8.66
N HIS A 84 11.20 -4.05 -9.22
CA HIS A 84 12.52 -4.49 -9.67
C HIS A 84 12.61 -4.65 -11.20
N ASP A 85 11.48 -4.69 -11.91
CA ASP A 85 11.42 -4.63 -13.37
C ASP A 85 10.27 -3.70 -13.79
N ARG A 86 10.62 -2.53 -14.30
CA ARG A 86 9.65 -1.50 -14.71
C ARG A 86 8.92 -1.83 -16.00
N ALA A 87 9.51 -2.65 -16.88
CA ALA A 87 8.89 -3.03 -18.15
C ALA A 87 7.80 -4.09 -17.94
N ALA A 88 8.00 -4.96 -16.94
CA ALA A 88 7.04 -6.00 -16.58
C ALA A 88 5.99 -5.54 -15.55
N PHE A 89 6.24 -4.43 -14.85
CA PHE A 89 5.37 -3.94 -13.77
C PHE A 89 4.05 -3.36 -14.29
N ASP A 90 2.94 -3.91 -13.79
CA ASP A 90 1.59 -3.40 -14.01
C ASP A 90 1.06 -2.77 -12.71
N PRO A 91 1.04 -1.43 -12.59
CA PRO A 91 0.63 -0.77 -11.36
C PRO A 91 -0.85 -1.01 -11.02
N VAL A 92 -1.75 -1.00 -12.00
CA VAL A 92 -3.20 -1.13 -11.76
C VAL A 92 -3.52 -2.54 -11.27
N ARG A 93 -3.00 -3.55 -11.97
CA ARG A 93 -3.14 -4.95 -11.53
C ARG A 93 -2.55 -5.17 -10.14
N THR A 94 -1.41 -4.54 -9.85
CA THR A 94 -0.78 -4.60 -8.53
C THR A 94 -1.65 -3.97 -7.45
N GLY A 95 -2.20 -2.78 -7.70
CA GLY A 95 -3.11 -2.11 -6.75
C GLY A 95 -4.34 -2.93 -6.43
N VAL A 96 -5.00 -3.50 -7.45
CA VAL A 96 -6.18 -4.37 -7.27
C VAL A 96 -5.82 -5.63 -6.49
N ALA A 97 -4.70 -6.28 -6.82
CA ALA A 97 -4.25 -7.46 -6.11
C ALA A 97 -3.97 -7.16 -4.63
N LEU A 98 -3.34 -6.02 -4.32
CA LEU A 98 -3.07 -5.58 -2.96
C LEU A 98 -4.36 -5.32 -2.17
N LEU A 99 -5.39 -4.73 -2.79
CA LEU A 99 -6.70 -4.55 -2.14
C LEU A 99 -7.35 -5.90 -1.80
N VAL A 100 -7.31 -6.84 -2.74
CA VAL A 100 -7.87 -8.18 -2.55
C VAL A 100 -7.13 -8.94 -1.46
N THR A 101 -5.80 -8.91 -1.46
CA THR A 101 -5.00 -9.60 -0.42
C THR A 101 -5.17 -8.94 0.94
N ALA A 102 -5.18 -7.60 1.01
CA ALA A 102 -5.45 -6.88 2.26
C ALA A 102 -6.81 -7.29 2.86
N ARG A 103 -7.86 -7.35 2.02
CA ARG A 103 -9.20 -7.76 2.46
C ARG A 103 -9.26 -9.21 2.95
N ARG A 104 -8.40 -10.08 2.41
CA ARG A 104 -8.34 -11.50 2.79
C ARG A 104 -7.53 -11.76 4.06
N THR A 105 -6.48 -11.00 4.29
CA THR A 105 -5.55 -11.23 5.41
C THR A 105 -5.86 -10.37 6.62
N TRP A 106 -6.71 -9.36 6.49
CA TRP A 106 -7.04 -8.44 7.58
C TRP A 106 -8.53 -8.14 7.65
N ASP A 107 -9.14 -8.51 8.78
CA ASP A 107 -10.59 -8.37 9.01
C ASP A 107 -11.05 -6.91 9.10
N GLY A 108 -10.15 -5.99 9.45
CA GLY A 108 -10.44 -4.57 9.64
C GLY A 108 -10.63 -3.77 8.34
N PHE A 109 -10.54 -4.39 7.17
CA PHE A 109 -10.67 -3.68 5.90
C PHE A 109 -12.05 -3.02 5.75
N ALA A 110 -12.04 -1.72 5.40
CA ALA A 110 -13.23 -0.98 5.04
C ALA A 110 -12.94 0.03 3.92
N TRP A 111 -13.95 0.25 3.08
CA TRP A 111 -13.99 1.42 2.21
C TRP A 111 -14.24 2.68 3.04
N ARG A 112 -13.72 3.83 2.60
CA ARG A 112 -14.03 5.09 3.28
C ARG A 112 -15.53 5.37 3.24
N PRO A 113 -16.13 5.80 4.36
CA PRO A 113 -17.57 6.00 4.46
C PRO A 113 -18.04 7.35 3.89
N ASP A 114 -17.11 8.25 3.53
CA ASP A 114 -17.42 9.65 3.21
C ASP A 114 -17.90 9.87 1.77
N ASN A 115 -17.94 8.84 0.92
CA ASN A 115 -18.39 8.90 -0.49
C ASN A 115 -17.65 9.96 -1.33
N TRP A 116 -16.47 10.41 -0.91
CA TRP A 116 -15.61 11.30 -1.69
C TRP A 116 -14.70 10.48 -2.61
N ILE A 117 -14.59 10.90 -3.87
CA ILE A 117 -13.50 10.52 -4.80
C ILE A 117 -12.43 11.59 -4.72
#